data_AF-A0A2N1SHI6-F1
#
_entry.id   AF-A0A2N1SHI6-F1
#
_cell.length_a   1.000
_cell.length_b   1.000
_cell.length_c   1.000
_cell.angle_alpha   90.00
_cell.angle_beta   90.00
_cell.angle_gamma   90.00
#
_symmetry.space_group_name_H-M   'P 1'
#
loop_
_entity.id
_entity.type
_entity.pdbx_description
1 polymer ?
#
loop_
_entity_poly.entity_id
_entity_poly.type
_entity_poly.pdbx_seq_one_letter_code
_entity_poly.pdbx_strand_id
1 'polypeptide(L)'
;MILGLLAAGIWFVGLPIANNKAEAFVDSAVRNAMGSPGMPRVGYRDIKIDAARGQVDIYDLVIPLEEGSSLHAARIRVTVSPSELVAFGMGRSSGLSKADIGIQQFTYKATDTAVAFDVAQISLDGSLDFNNPESSVIQHIRVDATNATFTNPDAGMGFSSKTLELDVTGKLTVASLQKDFDGVLDDLAYIDVAATSGKLVPDTQTLNQLGMFAAVSPWIADTENWSFKSASVQARSLDDKLAIDMFTLDAPLMAASGKASFPRGEGTETAISLEVADLHSQVRSELAPLAQYMGQTIPEGAFSFDFSWQGTGIPQLSFH
;
A
#
# COMPACT_ATOMS: atom_id res chain seq x y z
N MET A 1 6.99 5.55 5.70
CA MET A 1 6.53 6.23 6.95
C MET A 1 5.42 5.47 7.71
N ILE A 2 4.33 5.00 7.09
CA ILE A 2 3.24 4.25 7.77
C ILE A 2 3.67 2.86 8.27
N LEU A 3 4.44 2.11 7.46
CA LEU A 3 5.10 0.87 7.89
C LEU A 3 6.14 1.09 8.99
N GLY A 4 6.77 2.26 9.03
CA GLY A 4 7.67 2.68 10.11
C GLY A 4 6.93 2.97 11.42
N LEU A 5 5.66 3.41 11.35
CA LEU A 5 4.79 3.59 12.51
C LEU A 5 4.20 2.26 13.01
N LEU A 6 3.95 1.30 12.11
CA LEU A 6 3.66 -0.09 12.46
C LEU A 6 4.88 -0.77 13.09
N ALA A 7 6.05 -0.63 12.48
CA ALA A 7 7.31 -1.08 13.04
C ALA A 7 7.59 -0.42 14.40
N ALA A 8 7.30 0.88 14.57
CA ALA A 8 7.35 1.57 15.86
C ALA A 8 6.34 0.97 16.84
N GLY A 9 5.11 0.68 16.41
CA GLY A 9 4.09 0.01 17.22
C GLY A 9 4.54 -1.36 17.70
N ILE A 10 5.18 -2.16 16.84
CA ILE A 10 5.74 -3.46 17.24
C ILE A 10 7.04 -3.28 18.07
N TRP A 11 7.83 -2.23 17.81
CA TRP A 11 9.01 -1.84 18.58
C TRP A 11 8.66 -1.43 20.02
N PHE A 12 7.57 -0.69 20.20
CA PHE A 12 6.99 -0.33 21.50
C PHE A 12 6.42 -1.54 22.26
N VAL A 13 5.95 -2.57 21.54
CA VAL A 13 5.43 -3.81 22.11
C VAL A 13 6.53 -4.82 22.46
N GLY A 14 7.61 -4.89 21.66
CA GLY A 14 8.66 -5.89 21.82
C GLY A 14 9.55 -5.65 23.04
N LEU A 15 10.01 -4.42 23.27
CA LEU A 15 10.97 -4.08 24.33
C LEU A 15 10.61 -4.46 25.80
N PRO A 16 9.36 -4.68 26.24
CA PRO A 16 9.10 -4.86 27.68
C PRO A 16 8.45 -6.17 28.14
N ILE A 17 8.33 -7.22 27.32
CA ILE A 17 7.60 -8.47 27.67
C ILE A 17 8.47 -9.49 28.46
N ALA A 18 9.24 -8.99 29.44
CA ALA A 18 10.28 -9.76 30.11
C ALA A 18 10.29 -9.63 31.66
N ASN A 19 9.14 -9.64 32.34
CA ASN A 19 9.00 -10.16 33.72
C ASN A 19 7.56 -10.03 34.26
N ASN A 20 7.27 -10.70 35.37
CA ASN A 20 6.00 -10.65 36.13
C ASN A 20 5.69 -9.28 36.81
N LYS A 21 6.01 -8.19 36.11
CA LYS A 21 5.61 -6.79 36.33
C LYS A 21 5.27 -6.13 34.97
N ALA A 22 4.67 -6.88 34.05
CA ALA A 22 4.62 -6.54 32.63
C ALA A 22 3.88 -5.24 32.32
N GLU A 23 2.83 -4.87 33.06
CA GLU A 23 2.10 -3.62 32.81
C GLU A 23 2.92 -2.37 33.18
N ALA A 24 3.54 -2.34 34.37
CA ALA A 24 4.37 -1.22 34.83
C ALA A 24 5.71 -1.12 34.09
N PHE A 25 6.24 -2.25 33.59
CA PHE A 25 7.48 -2.28 32.82
C PHE A 25 7.24 -1.93 31.35
N VAL A 26 6.12 -2.34 30.74
CA VAL A 26 5.68 -1.82 29.44
C VAL A 26 5.39 -0.34 29.54
N ASP A 27 4.61 0.12 30.54
CA ASP A 27 4.36 1.54 30.75
C ASP A 27 5.66 2.33 30.99
N SER A 28 6.62 1.78 31.75
CA SER A 28 7.93 2.42 31.98
C SER A 28 8.87 2.37 30.78
N ALA A 29 8.88 1.31 29.98
CA ALA A 29 9.74 1.17 28.81
C ALA A 29 9.18 1.98 27.63
N VAL A 30 7.85 2.01 27.47
CA VAL A 30 7.14 2.94 26.59
C VAL A 30 7.44 4.36 27.05
N ARG A 31 7.33 4.70 28.34
CA ARG A 31 7.71 6.04 28.88
C ARG A 31 9.19 6.38 28.73
N ASN A 32 10.10 5.42 28.88
CA ASN A 32 11.53 5.65 28.72
C ASN A 32 11.94 5.80 27.25
N ALA A 33 11.34 5.02 26.34
CA ALA A 33 11.50 5.20 24.90
C ALA A 33 10.89 6.55 24.44
N MET A 34 9.75 6.96 25.02
CA MET A 34 9.13 8.28 24.85
C MET A 34 9.90 9.43 25.52
N GLY A 35 10.82 9.14 26.43
CA GLY A 35 11.69 10.11 27.08
C GLY A 35 12.94 10.47 26.27
N SER A 36 13.18 9.77 25.15
CA SER A 36 14.29 10.08 24.24
C SER A 36 14.05 11.40 23.50
N PRO A 37 15.05 12.29 23.44
CA PRO A 37 14.91 13.57 22.72
C PRO A 37 14.55 13.33 21.25
N GLY A 38 13.43 13.91 20.80
CA GLY A 38 12.98 13.85 19.39
C GLY A 38 11.82 12.89 19.08
N MET A 39 11.30 12.14 20.05
CA MET A 39 10.10 11.29 19.85
C MET A 39 8.79 12.07 20.09
N PRO A 40 7.77 11.92 19.22
CA PRO A 40 6.45 12.50 19.45
C PRO A 40 5.76 11.91 20.69
N ARG A 41 4.93 12.72 21.38
CA ARG A 41 4.22 12.30 22.61
C ARG A 41 3.11 11.29 22.30
N VAL A 42 3.40 10.00 22.37
CA VAL A 42 2.40 8.94 22.19
C VAL A 42 1.40 8.89 23.35
N GLY A 43 0.11 8.78 23.05
CA GLY A 43 -0.98 8.53 23.99
C GLY A 43 -1.65 7.19 23.73
N TYR A 44 -2.08 6.51 24.79
CA TYR A 44 -2.91 5.29 24.72
C TYR A 44 -3.81 5.22 25.95
N ARG A 45 -4.92 4.49 25.86
CA ARG A 45 -5.81 4.27 27.00
C ARG A 45 -5.35 3.11 27.87
N ASP A 46 -5.01 1.98 27.24
CA ASP A 46 -4.73 0.71 27.95
C ASP A 46 -3.85 -0.21 27.09
N ILE A 47 -3.03 -1.05 27.75
CA ILE A 47 -2.24 -2.10 27.12
C ILE A 47 -2.47 -3.40 27.88
N LYS A 48 -3.00 -4.42 27.19
CA LYS A 48 -3.24 -5.76 27.77
C LYS A 48 -2.31 -6.78 27.16
N ILE A 49 -1.71 -7.60 28.01
CA ILE A 49 -0.77 -8.64 27.60
C ILE A 49 -1.32 -9.99 28.04
N ASP A 50 -1.50 -10.89 27.08
CA ASP A 50 -1.83 -12.30 27.31
C ASP A 50 -0.66 -13.15 26.83
N ALA A 51 0.30 -13.38 27.72
CA ALA A 51 1.49 -14.16 27.43
C ALA A 51 1.18 -15.63 27.07
N ALA A 52 0.09 -16.20 27.61
CA ALA A 52 -0.30 -17.58 27.32
C ALA A 52 -0.78 -17.73 25.86
N ARG A 53 -1.36 -16.67 25.30
CA ARG A 53 -1.79 -16.61 23.89
C ARG A 53 -0.80 -15.91 22.96
N GLY A 54 0.33 -15.43 23.48
CA GLY A 54 1.29 -14.68 22.69
C GLY A 54 0.72 -13.34 22.17
N GLN A 55 -0.20 -12.73 22.92
CA GLN A 55 -0.98 -11.58 22.46
C GLN A 55 -0.69 -10.30 23.24
N VAL A 56 -0.63 -9.19 22.53
CA VAL A 56 -0.61 -7.83 23.09
C VAL A 56 -1.67 -6.99 22.40
N ASP A 57 -2.57 -6.41 23.18
CA ASP A 57 -3.60 -5.48 22.72
C ASP A 57 -3.28 -4.07 23.24
N ILE A 58 -3.20 -3.09 22.34
CA ILE A 58 -3.12 -1.65 22.64
C ILE A 58 -4.46 -1.03 22.27
N TYR A 59 -5.04 -0.23 23.17
CA TYR A 59 -6.32 0.45 22.96
C TYR A 59 -6.15 1.96 22.87
N ASP A 60 -6.87 2.56 21.93
CA ASP A 60 -6.91 4.00 21.65
C ASP A 60 -5.52 4.64 21.50
N LEU A 61 -4.68 4.06 20.63
CA LEU A 61 -3.37 4.63 20.32
C LEU A 61 -3.53 5.94 19.57
N VAL A 62 -2.86 6.99 20.04
CA VAL A 62 -2.79 8.31 19.42
C VAL A 62 -1.34 8.76 19.37
N ILE A 63 -0.82 9.05 18.18
CA ILE A 63 0.52 9.62 18.00
C ILE A 63 0.34 10.98 17.34
N PRO A 64 0.46 12.10 18.08
CA PRO A 64 0.57 13.43 17.48
C PRO A 64 1.93 13.51 16.80
N LEU A 65 1.94 13.83 15.52
CA LEU A 65 3.14 14.01 14.71
C LEU A 65 3.39 15.51 14.52
N GLU A 66 4.51 15.85 13.90
CA GLU A 66 4.84 17.26 13.63
C GLU A 66 3.81 17.91 12.70
N GLU A 67 3.65 19.24 12.81
CA GLU A 67 2.85 20.05 11.88
C GLU A 67 1.35 19.71 11.78
N GLY A 68 0.73 19.23 12.87
CA GLY A 68 -0.71 18.93 12.88
C GLY A 68 -1.07 17.56 12.29
N SER A 69 -0.05 16.77 11.97
CA SER A 69 -0.18 15.38 11.59
C SER A 69 -0.55 14.51 12.80
N SER A 70 -1.28 13.41 12.58
CA SER A 70 -1.66 12.48 13.65
C SER A 70 -1.85 11.06 13.13
N LEU A 71 -1.61 10.10 14.01
CA LEU A 71 -2.00 8.71 13.84
C LEU A 71 -2.94 8.32 14.97
N HIS A 72 -3.99 7.59 14.63
CA HIS A 72 -4.96 7.03 15.55
C HIS A 72 -5.24 5.57 15.20
N ALA A 73 -5.38 4.72 16.22
CA ALA A 73 -5.95 3.38 16.10
C ALA A 73 -6.77 3.05 17.35
N ALA A 74 -8.05 2.66 17.20
CA ALA A 74 -8.88 2.28 18.33
C ALA A 74 -8.37 1.00 19.01
N ARG A 75 -7.80 0.08 18.22
CA ARG A 75 -7.14 -1.12 18.73
C ARG A 75 -6.03 -1.57 17.80
N ILE A 76 -4.90 -1.96 18.39
CA ILE A 76 -3.86 -2.74 17.72
C ILE A 76 -3.66 -4.02 18.52
N ARG A 77 -3.67 -5.16 17.85
CA ARG A 77 -3.42 -6.47 18.42
C ARG A 77 -2.22 -7.09 17.73
N VAL A 78 -1.16 -7.35 18.46
CA VAL A 78 0.00 -8.11 17.98
C VAL A 78 -0.11 -9.54 18.53
N THR A 79 -0.02 -10.53 17.64
CA THR A 79 -0.02 -11.95 17.97
C THR A 79 1.26 -12.57 17.43
N VAL A 80 1.97 -13.30 18.28
CA VAL A 80 3.23 -13.97 17.97
C VAL A 80 3.22 -15.36 18.60
N SER A 81 4.15 -16.23 18.22
CA SER A 81 4.26 -17.56 18.83
C SER A 81 4.52 -17.44 20.34
N PRO A 82 3.74 -18.10 21.23
CA PRO A 82 3.97 -18.02 22.67
C PRO A 82 5.37 -18.47 23.10
N SER A 83 5.93 -19.50 22.43
CA SER A 83 7.29 -19.97 22.73
C SER A 83 8.35 -18.97 22.31
N GLU A 84 8.15 -18.28 21.18
CA GLU A 84 9.06 -17.22 20.73
C GLU A 84 8.94 -15.98 21.61
N LEU A 85 7.73 -15.62 22.04
CA LEU A 85 7.51 -14.53 22.97
C LEU A 85 8.20 -14.77 24.31
N VAL A 86 8.11 -16.00 24.83
CA VAL A 86 8.79 -16.40 26.07
C VAL A 86 10.30 -16.44 25.86
N ALA A 87 10.80 -16.97 24.74
CA ALA A 87 12.23 -16.98 24.43
C ALA A 87 12.80 -15.56 24.28
N PHE A 88 12.06 -14.67 23.61
CA PHE A 88 12.38 -13.25 23.47
C PHE A 88 12.37 -12.55 24.83
N GLY A 89 11.31 -12.74 25.63
CA GLY A 89 11.19 -12.19 26.98
C GLY A 89 12.24 -12.70 27.96
N MET A 90 12.86 -13.86 27.71
CA MET A 90 14.00 -14.36 28.50
C MET A 90 15.36 -13.98 27.92
N GLY A 91 15.42 -13.20 26.84
CA GLY A 91 16.66 -12.82 26.14
C GLY A 91 17.39 -14.01 25.47
N ARG A 92 16.68 -15.11 25.20
CA ARG A 92 17.23 -16.32 24.55
C ARG A 92 17.07 -16.31 23.04
N SER A 93 16.20 -15.45 22.52
CA SER A 93 16.07 -15.15 21.09
C SER A 93 16.26 -13.65 20.89
N SER A 94 16.92 -13.26 19.80
CA SER A 94 16.99 -11.87 19.37
C SER A 94 15.79 -11.45 18.53
N GLY A 95 15.00 -12.39 17.97
CA GLY A 95 13.87 -12.02 17.12
C GLY A 95 12.73 -13.03 17.06
N LEU A 96 11.67 -12.64 16.35
CA LEU A 96 10.48 -13.44 16.06
C LEU A 96 10.47 -13.81 14.58
N SER A 97 10.05 -15.04 14.27
CA SER A 97 9.97 -15.49 12.87
C SER A 97 8.71 -15.00 12.15
N LYS A 98 7.65 -14.72 12.92
CA LYS A 98 6.36 -14.29 12.43
C LYS A 98 5.65 -13.37 13.41
N ALA A 99 4.91 -12.39 12.90
CA ALA A 99 3.99 -11.57 13.68
C ALA A 99 2.70 -11.31 12.89
N ASP A 100 1.55 -11.50 13.54
CA ASP A 100 0.24 -11.14 13.01
C ASP A 100 -0.30 -9.92 13.75
N ILE A 101 -0.72 -8.89 13.02
CA ILE A 101 -1.11 -7.59 13.55
C ILE A 101 -2.54 -7.28 13.08
N GLY A 102 -3.48 -7.33 14.02
CA GLY A 102 -4.85 -6.89 13.80
C GLY A 102 -5.03 -5.43 14.22
N ILE A 103 -5.59 -4.60 13.34
CA ILE A 103 -5.80 -3.17 13.60
C ILE A 103 -7.28 -2.84 13.38
N GLN A 104 -7.84 -2.00 14.25
CA GLN A 104 -9.21 -1.51 14.14
C GLN A 104 -9.24 0.03 14.18
N GLN A 105 -10.05 0.61 13.29
CA GLN A 105 -10.31 2.04 13.13
C GLN A 105 -9.02 2.86 13.08
N PHE A 106 -8.21 2.58 12.06
CA PHE A 106 -6.96 3.28 11.83
C PHE A 106 -7.18 4.55 11.03
N THR A 107 -6.48 5.60 11.43
CA THR A 107 -6.37 6.83 10.65
C THR A 107 -4.98 7.39 10.81
N TYR A 108 -4.32 7.64 9.69
CA TYR A 108 -3.10 8.41 9.59
C TYR A 108 -3.42 9.67 8.78
N LYS A 109 -3.04 10.82 9.30
CA LYS A 109 -3.21 12.11 8.64
C LYS A 109 -1.90 12.88 8.75
N ALA A 110 -1.33 13.21 7.61
CA ALA A 110 -0.26 14.19 7.43
C ALA A 110 -0.84 15.52 6.93
N THR A 111 0.03 16.50 6.65
CA THR A 111 -0.33 17.78 6.04
C THR A 111 -1.11 17.61 4.74
N ASP A 112 -0.65 16.67 3.89
CA ASP A 112 -1.16 16.41 2.55
C ASP A 112 -1.70 14.98 2.40
N THR A 113 -1.12 14.03 3.11
CA THR A 113 -1.42 12.60 2.95
C THR A 113 -2.40 12.11 4.00
N ALA A 114 -3.41 11.34 3.62
CA ALA A 114 -4.28 10.65 4.58
C ALA A 114 -4.45 9.18 4.21
N VAL A 115 -4.42 8.31 5.22
CA VAL A 115 -4.65 6.87 5.08
C VAL A 115 -5.60 6.42 6.17
N ALA A 116 -6.61 5.64 5.84
CA ALA A 116 -7.53 5.09 6.82
C ALA A 116 -8.04 3.72 6.41
N PHE A 117 -8.44 2.92 7.40
CA PHE A 117 -9.15 1.66 7.21
C PHE A 117 -9.90 1.29 8.50
N ASP A 118 -11.02 0.58 8.35
CA ASP A 118 -11.85 0.16 9.48
C ASP A 118 -11.24 -1.04 10.20
N VAL A 119 -10.75 -2.00 9.44
CA VAL A 119 -10.07 -3.20 9.94
C VAL A 119 -8.94 -3.52 8.99
N ALA A 120 -7.78 -3.87 9.54
CA ALA A 120 -6.71 -4.51 8.79
C ALA A 120 -6.14 -5.70 9.56
N GLN A 121 -5.78 -6.76 8.83
CA GLN A 121 -4.92 -7.83 9.32
C GLN A 121 -3.62 -7.77 8.53
N ILE A 122 -2.51 -7.70 9.24
CA ILE A 122 -1.17 -7.63 8.65
C ILE A 122 -0.37 -8.81 9.17
N SER A 123 0.02 -9.73 8.30
CA SER A 123 0.94 -10.82 8.63
C SER A 123 2.32 -10.49 8.11
N LEU A 124 3.31 -10.62 8.98
CA LEU A 124 4.73 -10.38 8.69
C LEU A 124 5.49 -11.68 8.94
N ASP A 125 6.20 -12.18 7.93
CA ASP A 125 7.13 -13.29 8.06
C ASP A 125 8.57 -12.80 7.80
N GLY A 126 9.54 -13.27 8.59
CA GLY A 126 10.94 -12.90 8.43
C GLY A 126 11.78 -13.10 9.69
N SER A 127 12.79 -12.26 9.87
CA SER A 127 13.57 -12.17 11.10
C SER A 127 13.29 -10.81 11.74
N LEU A 128 12.39 -10.77 12.72
CA LEU A 128 11.92 -9.53 13.36
C LEU A 128 12.61 -9.35 14.71
N ASP A 129 13.65 -8.53 14.77
CA ASP A 129 14.39 -8.22 15.99
C ASP A 129 13.90 -6.89 16.57
N PHE A 130 13.06 -6.96 17.61
CA PHE A 130 12.53 -5.76 18.26
C PHE A 130 13.53 -5.08 19.19
N ASN A 131 14.62 -5.75 19.55
CA ASN A 131 15.71 -5.14 20.33
C ASN A 131 16.66 -4.34 19.43
N ASN A 132 16.78 -4.74 18.16
CA ASN A 132 17.56 -4.07 17.14
C ASN A 132 16.80 -4.04 15.80
N PRO A 133 15.88 -3.08 15.59
CA PRO A 133 15.08 -3.02 14.36
C PRO A 133 15.91 -2.99 13.07
N GLU A 134 17.10 -2.40 13.12
CA GLU A 134 18.01 -2.32 11.97
C GLU A 134 18.52 -3.70 11.51
N SER A 135 18.50 -4.71 12.38
CA SER A 135 18.80 -6.10 12.00
C SER A 135 17.58 -6.86 11.48
N SER A 136 16.39 -6.26 11.54
CA SER A 136 15.16 -6.91 11.09
C SER A 136 15.11 -7.02 9.57
N VAL A 137 14.68 -8.18 9.09
CA VAL A 137 14.47 -8.47 7.67
C VAL A 137 13.08 -9.06 7.50
N ILE A 138 12.20 -8.32 6.86
CA ILE A 138 10.84 -8.77 6.51
C ILE A 138 10.92 -9.39 5.12
N GLN A 139 10.49 -10.65 5.02
CA GLN A 139 10.55 -11.42 3.79
C GLN A 139 9.22 -11.44 3.05
N HIS A 140 8.14 -11.44 3.81
CA HIS A 140 6.79 -11.55 3.27
C HIS A 140 5.83 -10.71 4.13
N ILE A 141 5.00 -9.92 3.47
CA ILE A 141 3.97 -9.06 4.06
C ILE A 141 2.65 -9.40 3.38
N ARG A 142 1.66 -9.79 4.17
CA ARG A 142 0.27 -9.89 3.72
C ARG A 142 -0.59 -8.88 4.47
N VAL A 143 -1.40 -8.11 3.75
CA VAL A 143 -2.36 -7.16 4.31
C VAL A 143 -3.74 -7.46 3.75
N ASP A 144 -4.70 -7.69 4.63
CA ASP A 144 -6.12 -7.79 4.31
C ASP A 144 -6.85 -6.65 5.04
N ALA A 145 -7.36 -5.65 4.31
CA ALA A 145 -7.98 -4.45 4.86
C ALA A 145 -9.39 -4.19 4.33
N THR A 146 -10.23 -3.59 5.17
CA THR A 146 -11.60 -3.19 4.81
C THR A 146 -11.80 -1.68 4.90
N ASN A 147 -12.55 -1.13 3.95
CA ASN A 147 -12.82 0.31 3.82
C ASN A 147 -11.52 1.12 3.80
N ALA A 148 -10.54 0.65 3.02
CA ALA A 148 -9.24 1.27 2.89
C ALA A 148 -9.33 2.54 2.04
N THR A 149 -8.76 3.63 2.51
CA THR A 149 -8.66 4.91 1.79
C THR A 149 -7.25 5.44 1.86
N PHE A 150 -6.78 6.01 0.76
CA PHE A 150 -5.51 6.71 0.62
C PHE A 150 -5.74 7.99 -0.17
N THR A 151 -5.21 9.12 0.29
CA THR A 151 -5.19 10.37 -0.48
C THR A 151 -3.83 11.00 -0.33
N ASN A 152 -3.20 11.36 -1.45
CA ASN A 152 -1.97 12.14 -1.48
C ASN A 152 -2.05 13.12 -2.67
N PRO A 153 -2.08 14.45 -2.42
CA PRO A 153 -2.05 15.49 -3.44
C PRO A 153 -0.85 15.41 -4.40
N ASP A 154 0.29 14.90 -3.94
CA ASP A 154 1.48 14.77 -4.78
C ASP A 154 1.42 13.52 -5.69
N ALA A 155 0.51 12.59 -5.40
CA ALA A 155 0.35 11.37 -6.17
C ALA A 155 -0.60 11.53 -7.37
N GLY A 156 -1.26 12.67 -7.55
CA GLY A 156 -2.26 12.88 -8.62
C GLY A 156 -3.62 12.26 -8.34
N MET A 157 -3.64 11.10 -7.66
CA MET A 157 -4.85 10.34 -7.38
C MET A 157 -4.83 9.73 -5.97
N GLY A 158 -5.96 9.88 -5.28
CA GLY A 158 -6.34 9.06 -4.14
C GLY A 158 -7.04 7.76 -4.57
N PHE A 159 -7.27 6.91 -3.59
CA PHE A 159 -7.83 5.58 -3.74
C PHE A 159 -8.78 5.30 -2.56
N SER A 160 -9.87 4.60 -2.84
CA SER A 160 -10.69 3.98 -1.80
C SER A 160 -11.25 2.66 -2.27
N SER A 161 -11.40 1.70 -1.36
CA SER A 161 -11.93 0.38 -1.65
C SER A 161 -12.66 -0.22 -0.45
N LYS A 162 -13.64 -1.08 -0.73
CA LYS A 162 -14.31 -1.86 0.32
C LYS A 162 -13.40 -2.94 0.88
N THR A 163 -12.65 -3.62 0.02
CA THR A 163 -11.61 -4.57 0.41
C THR A 163 -10.33 -4.28 -0.35
N LEU A 164 -9.20 -4.42 0.34
CA LEU A 164 -7.86 -4.35 -0.20
C LEU A 164 -7.06 -5.53 0.33
N GLU A 165 -6.52 -6.32 -0.57
CA GLU A 165 -5.58 -7.41 -0.31
C GLU A 165 -4.24 -7.02 -0.94
N LEU A 166 -3.17 -7.17 -0.18
CA LEU A 166 -1.80 -6.89 -0.61
C LEU A 166 -0.92 -8.05 -0.14
N ASP A 167 -0.20 -8.67 -1.06
CA ASP A 167 0.79 -9.71 -0.79
C ASP A 167 2.12 -9.27 -1.40
N VAL A 168 3.14 -9.12 -0.57
CA VAL A 168 4.44 -8.60 -0.96
C VAL A 168 5.52 -9.55 -0.48
N THR A 169 6.37 -9.97 -1.40
CA THR A 169 7.56 -10.78 -1.10
C THR A 169 8.82 -10.00 -1.49
N GLY A 170 9.82 -10.01 -0.62
CA GLY A 170 11.06 -9.27 -0.84
C GLY A 170 12.05 -9.45 0.30
N LYS A 171 13.01 -8.52 0.42
CA LYS A 171 13.94 -8.42 1.54
C LYS A 171 13.88 -6.99 2.09
N LEU A 172 12.78 -6.66 2.75
CA LEU A 172 12.57 -5.34 3.31
C LEU A 172 13.30 -5.21 4.65
N THR A 173 14.12 -4.18 4.75
CA THR A 173 14.82 -3.77 5.98
C THR A 173 14.37 -2.39 6.40
N VAL A 174 14.76 -1.93 7.60
CA VAL A 174 14.53 -0.54 8.01
C VAL A 174 15.16 0.43 7.01
N ALA A 175 16.36 0.13 6.51
CA ALA A 175 17.03 0.91 5.46
C ALA A 175 16.22 0.95 4.16
N SER A 176 15.59 -0.17 3.76
CA SER A 176 14.69 -0.23 2.60
C SER A 176 13.53 0.76 2.77
N LEU A 177 12.92 0.82 3.96
CA LEU A 177 11.78 1.68 4.26
C LEU A 177 12.11 3.18 4.35
N GLN A 178 13.40 3.52 4.38
CA GLN A 178 13.91 4.90 4.36
C GLN A 178 14.19 5.41 2.94
N LYS A 179 14.22 4.51 1.95
CA LYS A 179 14.38 4.89 0.54
C LYS A 179 13.10 5.51 -0.01
N ASP A 180 13.22 6.13 -1.18
CA ASP A 180 12.07 6.53 -2.00
C ASP A 180 11.36 5.30 -2.59
N PHE A 181 10.27 5.54 -3.33
CA PHE A 181 9.45 4.47 -3.89
C PHE A 181 10.26 3.50 -4.76
N ASP A 182 11.10 4.01 -5.65
CA ASP A 182 11.96 3.17 -6.49
C ASP A 182 12.96 2.38 -5.64
N GLY A 183 13.61 3.01 -4.66
CA GLY A 183 14.53 2.29 -3.80
C GLY A 183 13.85 1.19 -2.95
N VAL A 184 12.57 1.33 -2.61
CA VAL A 184 11.79 0.24 -1.97
C VAL A 184 11.56 -0.89 -2.95
N LEU A 185 11.20 -0.58 -4.21
CA LEU A 185 10.99 -1.58 -5.25
C LEU A 185 12.25 -2.43 -5.50
N ASP A 186 13.46 -1.89 -5.34
CA ASP A 186 14.71 -2.68 -5.46
C ASP A 186 14.79 -3.86 -4.50
N ASP A 187 14.19 -3.69 -3.31
CA ASP A 187 14.21 -4.70 -2.27
C ASP A 187 12.99 -5.62 -2.32
N LEU A 188 12.07 -5.40 -3.28
CA LEU A 188 10.91 -6.24 -3.52
C LEU A 188 11.18 -7.22 -4.66
N ALA A 189 10.63 -8.42 -4.55
CA ALA A 189 10.67 -9.42 -5.61
C ALA A 189 9.31 -9.55 -6.30
N TYR A 190 8.23 -9.50 -5.51
CA TYR A 190 6.87 -9.73 -5.98
C TYR A 190 5.87 -8.88 -5.20
N ILE A 191 4.85 -8.39 -5.90
CA ILE A 191 3.76 -7.57 -5.38
C ILE A 191 2.48 -8.08 -6.04
N ASP A 192 1.51 -8.51 -5.23
CA ASP A 192 0.13 -8.76 -5.64
C ASP A 192 -0.78 -7.79 -4.88
N VAL A 193 -1.62 -7.08 -5.62
CA VAL A 193 -2.62 -6.17 -5.08
C VAL A 193 -3.96 -6.56 -5.66
N ALA A 194 -4.97 -6.74 -4.82
CA ALA A 194 -6.34 -6.92 -5.25
C ALA A 194 -7.27 -6.01 -4.44
N ALA A 195 -8.18 -5.32 -5.13
CA ALA A 195 -9.15 -4.44 -4.50
C ALA A 195 -10.55 -4.68 -5.07
N THR A 196 -11.58 -4.57 -4.23
CA THR A 196 -12.97 -4.69 -4.67
C THR A 196 -13.83 -3.51 -4.24
N SER A 197 -14.82 -3.20 -5.08
CA SER A 197 -15.81 -2.13 -4.87
C SER A 197 -15.14 -0.83 -4.42
N GLY A 198 -14.33 -0.25 -5.30
CA GLY A 198 -13.54 0.93 -4.99
C GLY A 198 -13.74 2.07 -5.98
N LYS A 199 -13.01 3.15 -5.76
CA LYS A 199 -12.93 4.29 -6.65
C LYS A 199 -11.57 4.97 -6.54
N LEU A 200 -11.14 5.53 -7.66
CA LEU A 200 -10.06 6.49 -7.69
C LEU A 200 -10.63 7.89 -7.36
N VAL A 201 -9.85 8.68 -6.65
CA VAL A 201 -10.23 10.02 -6.22
C VAL A 201 -9.18 10.97 -6.79
N PRO A 202 -9.34 11.45 -8.03
CA PRO A 202 -8.40 12.41 -8.60
C PRO A 202 -8.33 13.65 -7.71
N ASP A 203 -7.12 14.16 -7.48
CA ASP A 203 -6.97 15.39 -6.71
C ASP A 203 -7.47 16.61 -7.49
N THR A 204 -7.53 17.76 -6.81
CA THR A 204 -8.00 19.02 -7.39
C THR A 204 -7.15 19.46 -8.58
N GLN A 205 -5.84 19.21 -8.58
CA GLN A 205 -4.95 19.62 -9.66
C GLN A 205 -5.18 18.77 -10.91
N THR A 206 -5.27 17.45 -10.74
CA THR A 206 -5.60 16.47 -11.76
C THR A 206 -6.97 16.77 -12.34
N LEU A 207 -7.98 17.03 -11.50
CA LEU A 207 -9.30 17.45 -11.97
C LEU A 207 -9.27 18.80 -12.72
N ASN A 208 -8.43 19.76 -12.33
CA ASN A 208 -8.30 21.03 -13.06
C ASN A 208 -7.62 20.84 -14.42
N GLN A 209 -6.60 19.98 -14.49
CA GLN A 209 -5.94 19.62 -15.75
C GLN A 209 -6.86 18.84 -16.67
N LEU A 210 -7.66 17.93 -16.10
CA LEU A 210 -8.70 17.19 -16.82
C LEU A 210 -9.92 18.08 -17.12
N GLY A 211 -10.13 19.16 -16.37
CA GLY A 211 -11.26 20.07 -16.49
C GLY A 211 -11.32 20.79 -17.84
N MET A 212 -10.17 21.00 -18.49
CA MET A 212 -10.13 21.48 -19.88
C MET A 212 -10.72 20.48 -20.88
N PHE A 213 -10.67 19.18 -20.54
CA PHE A 213 -11.29 18.10 -21.31
C PHE A 213 -12.70 17.78 -20.81
N ALA A 214 -13.07 18.09 -19.56
CA ALA A 214 -14.40 17.80 -19.01
C ALA A 214 -15.56 18.41 -19.82
N ALA A 215 -15.34 19.55 -20.47
CA ALA A 215 -16.35 20.18 -21.34
C ALA A 215 -16.63 19.38 -22.62
N VAL A 216 -15.64 18.61 -23.09
CA VAL A 216 -15.72 17.79 -24.32
C VAL A 216 -15.84 16.29 -24.03
N SER A 217 -15.50 15.87 -22.81
CA SER A 217 -15.50 14.49 -22.33
C SER A 217 -16.20 14.42 -20.97
N PRO A 218 -17.55 14.51 -20.92
CA PRO A 218 -18.33 14.56 -19.68
C PRO A 218 -18.08 13.39 -18.73
N TRP A 219 -17.71 12.23 -19.27
CA TRP A 219 -17.44 11.03 -18.47
C TRP A 219 -16.23 11.20 -17.54
N ILE A 220 -15.27 12.08 -17.87
CA ILE A 220 -14.10 12.36 -17.02
C ILE A 220 -14.50 13.10 -15.74
N ALA A 221 -15.52 13.97 -15.83
CA ALA A 221 -15.98 14.78 -14.71
C ALA A 221 -16.96 14.05 -13.78
N ASP A 222 -17.56 12.96 -14.24
CA ASP A 222 -18.46 12.15 -13.43
C ASP A 222 -17.67 11.22 -12.50
N THR A 223 -17.71 11.49 -11.19
CA THR A 223 -16.95 10.72 -10.20
C THR A 223 -17.38 9.25 -10.10
N GLU A 224 -18.58 8.90 -10.54
CA GLU A 224 -19.03 7.50 -10.57
C GLU A 224 -18.26 6.67 -11.61
N ASN A 225 -17.76 7.30 -12.68
CA ASN A 225 -16.96 6.63 -13.71
C ASN A 225 -15.55 6.25 -13.24
N TRP A 226 -15.08 6.82 -12.13
CA TRP A 226 -13.80 6.48 -11.51
C TRP A 226 -13.92 5.30 -10.53
N SER A 227 -15.11 4.70 -10.42
CA SER A 227 -15.35 3.49 -9.64
C SER A 227 -14.87 2.23 -10.35
N PHE A 228 -14.67 1.16 -9.60
CA PHE A 228 -14.39 -0.17 -10.11
C PHE A 228 -15.03 -1.22 -9.21
N LYS A 229 -15.49 -2.33 -9.80
CA LYS A 229 -15.96 -3.51 -9.07
C LYS A 229 -14.79 -4.34 -8.56
N SER A 230 -13.78 -4.51 -9.39
CA SER A 230 -12.53 -5.19 -9.03
C SER A 230 -11.36 -4.61 -9.80
N ALA A 231 -10.22 -4.53 -9.13
CA ALA A 231 -8.93 -4.24 -9.75
C ALA A 231 -7.89 -5.16 -9.12
N SER A 232 -7.04 -5.78 -9.94
CA SER A 232 -5.89 -6.54 -9.43
C SER A 232 -4.64 -6.29 -10.25
N VAL A 233 -3.48 -6.38 -9.61
CA VAL A 233 -2.16 -6.20 -10.22
C VAL A 233 -1.19 -7.18 -9.58
N GLN A 234 -0.52 -7.98 -10.41
CA GLN A 234 0.60 -8.82 -10.05
C GLN A 234 1.84 -8.31 -10.77
N ALA A 235 2.85 -7.94 -9.99
CA ALA A 235 4.06 -7.33 -10.48
C ALA A 235 5.31 -7.96 -9.86
N ARG A 236 6.38 -7.97 -10.64
CA ARG A 236 7.74 -8.30 -10.23
C ARG A 236 8.63 -7.09 -10.43
N SER A 237 9.39 -6.75 -9.40
CA SER A 237 10.45 -5.78 -9.52
C SER A 237 11.71 -6.50 -10.01
N LEU A 238 12.29 -6.01 -11.09
CA LEU A 238 13.53 -6.47 -11.67
C LEU A 238 14.53 -5.31 -11.67
N ASP A 239 15.82 -5.64 -11.83
CA ASP A 239 16.91 -4.66 -11.76
C ASP A 239 16.73 -3.48 -12.74
N ASP A 240 16.17 -3.74 -13.93
CA ASP A 240 16.02 -2.77 -15.01
C ASP A 240 14.58 -2.31 -15.26
N LYS A 241 13.58 -2.99 -14.68
CA LYS A 241 12.16 -2.74 -14.96
C LYS A 241 11.21 -3.23 -13.87
N LEU A 242 10.03 -2.62 -13.82
CA LEU A 242 8.86 -3.17 -13.14
C LEU A 242 8.01 -3.94 -14.17
N ALA A 243 7.95 -5.26 -14.02
CA ALA A 243 7.13 -6.11 -14.87
C ALA A 243 5.77 -6.35 -14.20
N ILE A 244 4.69 -5.85 -14.80
CA ILE A 244 3.33 -6.24 -14.46
C ILE A 244 3.00 -7.49 -15.27
N ASP A 245 3.05 -8.65 -14.63
CA ASP A 245 2.76 -9.94 -15.26
C ASP A 245 1.27 -10.08 -15.57
N MET A 246 0.42 -9.53 -14.70
CA MET A 246 -1.02 -9.49 -14.87
C MET A 246 -1.59 -8.23 -14.23
N PHE A 247 -2.49 -7.54 -14.90
CA PHE A 247 -3.46 -6.66 -14.27
C PHE A 247 -4.85 -7.04 -14.75
N THR A 248 -5.87 -6.80 -13.92
CA THR A 248 -7.27 -6.89 -14.29
C THR A 248 -8.03 -5.69 -13.75
N LEU A 249 -9.01 -5.21 -14.51
CA LEU A 249 -9.87 -4.09 -14.13
C LEU A 249 -11.28 -4.36 -14.64
N ASP A 250 -12.26 -4.27 -13.75
CA ASP A 250 -13.70 -4.22 -14.07
C ASP A 250 -14.24 -2.88 -13.56
N ALA A 251 -14.38 -1.92 -14.48
CA ALA A 251 -14.86 -0.57 -14.22
C ALA A 251 -16.01 -0.20 -15.16
N PRO A 252 -16.86 0.80 -14.82
CA PRO A 252 -18.01 1.18 -15.64
C PRO A 252 -17.67 1.56 -17.08
N LEU A 253 -16.48 2.15 -17.29
CA LEU A 253 -16.05 2.61 -18.59
C LEU A 253 -15.23 1.58 -19.37
N MET A 254 -14.64 0.59 -18.69
CA MET A 254 -13.74 -0.37 -19.31
C MET A 254 -13.59 -1.63 -18.44
N ALA A 255 -13.69 -2.79 -19.09
CA ALA A 255 -13.26 -4.06 -18.54
C ALA A 255 -12.05 -4.57 -19.33
N ALA A 256 -10.91 -4.73 -18.67
CA ALA A 256 -9.67 -5.12 -19.33
C ALA A 256 -8.79 -5.99 -18.44
N SER A 257 -7.94 -6.78 -19.08
CA SER A 257 -6.84 -7.51 -18.43
C SER A 257 -5.59 -7.42 -19.28
N GLY A 258 -4.43 -7.74 -18.75
CA GLY A 258 -3.22 -7.73 -19.57
C GLY A 258 -1.94 -7.66 -18.76
N LYS A 259 -0.88 -7.16 -19.39
CA LYS A 259 0.46 -7.08 -18.84
C LYS A 259 1.14 -5.78 -19.23
N ALA A 260 2.12 -5.36 -18.45
CA ALA A 260 2.91 -4.19 -18.75
C ALA A 260 4.36 -4.34 -18.31
N SER A 261 5.24 -3.54 -18.88
CA SER A 261 6.66 -3.47 -18.54
C SER A 261 7.03 -2.00 -18.49
N PHE A 262 7.44 -1.53 -17.31
CA PHE A 262 7.85 -0.16 -17.09
C PHE A 262 9.35 -0.11 -16.82
N PRO A 263 10.13 0.61 -17.64
CA PRO A 263 11.56 0.77 -17.43
C PRO A 263 11.86 1.55 -16.14
N ARG A 264 12.94 1.19 -15.43
CA ARG A 264 13.40 1.90 -14.22
C ARG A 264 14.56 2.86 -14.49
N GLY A 265 15.01 2.96 -15.74
CA GLY A 265 16.07 3.88 -16.19
C GLY A 265 15.85 4.41 -17.60
N GLU A 266 16.65 5.39 -18.02
CA GLU A 266 16.56 5.96 -19.35
C GLU A 266 16.90 4.93 -20.45
N GLY A 267 16.13 4.93 -21.54
CA GLY A 267 16.45 4.17 -22.76
C GLY A 267 15.93 2.73 -22.83
N THR A 268 15.00 2.34 -21.95
CA THR A 268 14.30 1.04 -22.02
C THR A 268 12.83 1.21 -22.42
N GLU A 269 12.27 0.18 -23.05
CA GLU A 269 10.94 0.23 -23.66
C GLU A 269 9.83 0.10 -22.61
N THR A 270 8.89 1.04 -22.63
CA THR A 270 7.58 0.86 -21.99
C THR A 270 6.71 0.06 -22.93
N ALA A 271 6.21 -1.09 -22.47
CA ALA A 271 5.31 -1.94 -23.24
C ALA A 271 4.06 -2.25 -22.42
N ILE A 272 2.88 -2.12 -23.02
CA ILE A 272 1.59 -2.43 -22.41
C ILE A 272 0.81 -3.27 -23.42
N SER A 273 0.22 -4.37 -22.95
CA SER A 273 -0.65 -5.23 -23.75
C SER A 273 -1.92 -5.45 -22.96
N LEU A 274 -3.06 -5.02 -23.51
CA LEU A 274 -4.38 -5.09 -22.90
C LEU A 274 -5.29 -5.97 -23.75
N GLU A 275 -6.00 -6.89 -23.12
CA GLU A 275 -7.20 -7.53 -23.64
C GLU A 275 -8.40 -6.77 -23.09
N VAL A 276 -9.06 -5.98 -23.94
CA VAL A 276 -10.22 -5.17 -23.60
C VAL A 276 -11.47 -6.00 -23.88
N ALA A 277 -12.14 -6.44 -22.83
CA ALA A 277 -13.37 -7.21 -22.92
C ALA A 277 -14.58 -6.33 -23.24
N ASP A 278 -14.61 -5.12 -22.68
CA ASP A 278 -15.64 -4.13 -22.95
C ASP A 278 -15.09 -2.71 -22.82
N LEU A 279 -15.56 -1.82 -23.68
CA LEU A 279 -15.23 -0.39 -23.68
C LEU A 279 -16.50 0.40 -23.92
N HIS A 280 -16.85 1.26 -22.96
CA HIS A 280 -18.08 2.04 -23.01
C HIS A 280 -18.15 2.89 -24.29
N SER A 281 -19.33 2.91 -24.92
CA SER A 281 -19.55 3.51 -26.25
C SER A 281 -19.14 4.98 -26.33
N GLN A 282 -19.36 5.73 -25.25
CA GLN A 282 -18.94 7.13 -25.16
C GLN A 282 -17.41 7.25 -25.26
N VAL A 283 -16.66 6.51 -24.44
CA VAL A 283 -15.18 6.52 -24.45
C VAL A 283 -14.66 6.10 -25.82
N ARG A 284 -15.24 5.04 -26.39
CA ARG A 284 -14.92 4.56 -27.74
C ARG A 284 -15.11 5.66 -28.79
N SER A 285 -16.23 6.37 -28.77
CA SER A 285 -16.53 7.42 -29.75
C SER A 285 -15.60 8.62 -29.65
N GLU A 286 -15.18 8.97 -28.43
CA GLU A 286 -14.29 10.11 -28.18
C GLU A 286 -12.82 9.77 -28.50
N LEU A 287 -12.39 8.52 -28.32
CA LEU A 287 -11.06 8.06 -28.69
C LEU A 287 -10.91 7.71 -30.17
N ALA A 288 -12.02 7.45 -30.89
CA ALA A 288 -11.98 7.05 -32.30
C ALA A 288 -11.22 8.03 -33.22
N PRO A 289 -11.38 9.36 -33.11
CA PRO A 289 -10.60 10.31 -33.92
C PRO A 289 -9.08 10.22 -33.68
N LEU A 290 -8.66 9.98 -32.43
CA LEU A 290 -7.24 9.81 -32.09
C LEU A 290 -6.69 8.51 -32.68
N ALA A 291 -7.44 7.41 -32.58
CA ALA A 291 -7.07 6.14 -33.21
C ALA A 291 -6.97 6.30 -34.74
N GLN A 292 -7.93 6.98 -35.37
CA GLN A 292 -7.92 7.24 -36.81
C GLN A 292 -6.75 8.11 -37.26
N TYR A 293 -6.38 9.13 -36.48
CA TYR A 293 -5.19 9.94 -36.74
C TYR A 293 -3.91 9.08 -36.74
N MET A 294 -3.85 8.05 -35.89
CA MET A 294 -2.77 7.06 -35.83
C MET A 294 -2.92 5.94 -36.87
N GLY A 295 -3.89 6.01 -37.78
CA GLY A 295 -4.14 5.00 -38.82
C GLY A 295 -4.79 3.72 -38.32
N GLN A 296 -5.42 3.77 -37.14
CA GLN A 296 -6.05 2.64 -36.47
C GLN A 296 -7.57 2.85 -36.33
N THR A 297 -8.31 1.77 -36.05
CA THR A 297 -9.74 1.83 -35.73
C THR A 297 -10.00 0.96 -34.51
N ILE A 298 -10.72 1.50 -33.51
CA ILE A 298 -11.06 0.75 -32.30
C ILE A 298 -12.18 -0.25 -32.63
N PRO A 299 -11.97 -1.58 -32.53
CA PRO A 299 -12.96 -2.58 -32.96
C PRO A 299 -14.22 -2.56 -32.09
N GLU A 300 -15.43 -2.58 -32.66
CA GLU A 300 -16.71 -2.37 -31.93
C GLU A 300 -16.95 -3.30 -30.73
N GLY A 301 -16.35 -4.49 -30.71
CA GLY A 301 -16.46 -5.47 -29.63
C GLY A 301 -15.25 -5.50 -28.69
N ALA A 302 -14.95 -6.69 -28.16
CA ALA A 302 -13.70 -6.97 -27.48
C ALA A 302 -12.52 -6.90 -28.47
N PHE A 303 -11.37 -6.43 -28.00
CA PHE A 303 -10.18 -6.24 -28.82
C PHE A 303 -8.92 -6.32 -27.98
N SER A 304 -7.79 -6.59 -28.62
CA SER A 304 -6.47 -6.47 -28.00
C SER A 304 -5.85 -5.12 -28.36
N PHE A 305 -5.17 -4.50 -27.41
CA PHE A 305 -4.47 -3.23 -27.56
C PHE A 305 -3.02 -3.39 -27.12
N ASP A 306 -2.09 -3.06 -28.00
CA ASP A 306 -0.67 -3.02 -27.67
C ASP A 306 -0.16 -1.59 -27.80
N PHE A 307 0.61 -1.18 -26.79
CA PHE A 307 1.35 0.07 -26.74
C PHE A 307 2.83 -0.23 -26.51
N SER A 308 3.69 0.40 -27.30
CA SER A 308 5.14 0.35 -27.13
C SER A 308 5.74 1.75 -27.29
N TRP A 309 6.64 2.13 -26.39
CA TRP A 309 7.37 3.39 -26.47
C TRP A 309 8.79 3.26 -25.95
N GLN A 310 9.75 3.66 -26.78
CA GLN A 310 11.19 3.62 -26.49
C GLN A 310 11.68 4.84 -25.68
N GLY A 311 10.77 5.59 -25.06
CA GLY A 311 11.07 6.84 -24.33
C GLY A 311 11.41 8.05 -25.22
N THR A 312 11.56 7.87 -26.53
CA THR A 312 11.73 8.95 -27.51
C THR A 312 10.93 8.66 -28.78
N GLY A 313 10.52 9.72 -29.48
CA GLY A 313 9.75 9.61 -30.72
C GLY A 313 8.25 9.30 -30.49
N ILE A 314 7.58 8.87 -31.57
CA ILE A 314 6.14 8.58 -31.58
C ILE A 314 5.91 7.17 -31.03
N PRO A 315 5.02 6.98 -30.05
CA PRO A 315 4.68 5.64 -29.56
C PRO A 315 3.99 4.80 -30.63
N GLN A 316 4.21 3.49 -30.58
CA GLN A 316 3.51 2.51 -31.40
C GLN A 316 2.23 2.06 -30.70
N LEU A 317 1.14 2.04 -31.45
CA LEU A 317 -0.20 1.68 -30.98
C LEU A 317 -0.81 0.73 -32.02
N SER A 318 -1.31 -0.42 -31.59
CA SER A 318 -2.06 -1.34 -32.46
C SER A 318 -3.32 -1.86 -31.77
N PHE A 319 -4.37 -2.04 -32.56
CA PHE A 319 -5.64 -2.63 -32.14
C PHE A 319 -5.89 -3.87 -33.00
N HIS A 320 -6.27 -4.99 -32.36
CA HIS A 320 -6.46 -6.29 -33.00
C HIS A 320 -7.84 -6.87 -32.71
#